data_AF-A0A2V8U0Z9-F1
#
_entry.id   AF-A0A2V8U0Z9-F1
#
_cell.length_a   1.000
_cell.length_b   1.000
_cell.length_c   1.000
_cell.angle_alpha   90.00
_cell.angle_beta   90.00
_cell.angle_gamma   90.00
#
_symmetry.space_group_name_H-M   'P 1'
#
loop_
_entity.id
_entity.type
_entity.pdbx_description
1 polymer ?
#
loop_
_entity_poly.entity_id
_entity_poly.type
_entity_poly.pdbx_seq_one_letter_code
_entity_poly.pdbx_strand_id
1 'polypeptide(L)'
;GIEVELTKRLSRRWQMEASYTYSRAVGAAEDYLSALGDDPSVVQDEYGYLDYDQRHVVKLNAAFYLPHDWQVGAVVSRSSGLPFSIINEFTAVDNFGYTQYRTFYGFVASDRSHFVFLRRNTERNPAVLNINLRAQKAIVIGRLASKLFLSVENVLNSDHLRILRINSHVDSTSVLPQYDSVRRFGRRFEIGMQVDF
;
A
#
# COMPACT_ATOMS: atom_id res chain seq x y z
N GLY A 1 9.31 9.47 -13.50
CA GLY A 1 9.50 9.67 -12.05
C GLY A 1 10.87 10.27 -11.80
N ILE A 2 11.17 10.59 -10.55
CA ILE A 2 12.51 11.01 -10.10
C ILE A 2 12.92 10.06 -8.99
N GLU A 3 14.18 9.66 -8.97
CA GLU A 3 14.75 8.83 -7.91
C GLU A 3 16.03 9.48 -7.38
N VAL A 4 16.17 9.46 -6.06
CA VAL A 4 17.35 9.93 -5.35
C VAL A 4 17.81 8.82 -4.43
N GLU A 5 19.08 8.47 -4.54
CA GLU A 5 19.72 7.46 -3.72
C GLU A 5 20.84 8.09 -2.90
N LEU A 6 20.90 7.74 -1.62
CA LEU A 6 21.95 8.12 -0.70
C LEU A 6 22.56 6.87 -0.10
N THR A 7 23.85 6.67 -0.36
CA THR A 7 24.60 5.56 0.20
C THR A 7 25.67 6.09 1.14
N LYS A 8 25.81 5.43 2.28
CA LYS A 8 26.97 5.59 3.16
C LYS A 8 27.58 4.23 3.38
N ARG A 9 28.80 4.06 2.86
CA ARG A 9 29.62 2.88 3.11
C ARG A 9 29.95 2.74 4.60
N LEU A 10 30.31 1.51 4.98
CA LEU A 10 30.72 1.19 6.34
C LEU A 10 31.88 2.07 6.77
N SER A 11 31.61 2.92 7.74
CA SER A 11 32.61 3.79 8.36
C SER A 11 32.11 4.17 9.75
N ARG A 12 33.02 4.20 10.72
CA ARG A 12 32.70 4.43 12.14
C ARG A 12 31.59 3.49 12.64
N ARG A 13 31.68 2.20 12.25
CA ARG A 13 30.79 1.12 12.70
C ARG A 13 29.34 1.19 12.24
N TRP A 14 29.02 1.94 11.19
CA TRP A 14 27.69 1.88 10.60
C TRP A 14 27.69 2.15 9.11
N GLN A 15 26.66 1.67 8.43
CA GLN A 15 26.38 1.91 7.02
C GLN A 15 24.89 2.14 6.82
N MET A 16 24.55 2.82 5.72
CA MET A 16 23.16 3.03 5.33
C MET A 16 23.01 3.10 3.82
N GLU A 17 21.81 2.79 3.38
CA GLU A 17 21.30 3.01 2.04
C GLU A 17 19.89 3.60 2.20
N ALA A 18 19.63 4.72 1.55
CA ALA A 18 18.32 5.34 1.54
C ALA A 18 17.95 5.70 0.11
N SER A 19 16.69 5.47 -0.25
CA SER A 19 16.15 5.88 -1.54
C SER A 19 14.85 6.64 -1.36
N TYR A 20 14.66 7.63 -2.23
CA TYR A 20 13.41 8.35 -2.38
C TYR A 20 12.99 8.31 -3.85
N THR A 21 11.80 7.80 -4.09
CA THR A 21 11.20 7.75 -5.42
C THR A 21 9.95 8.62 -5.43
N TYR A 22 9.93 9.57 -6.37
CA TYR A 22 8.73 10.28 -6.79
C TYR A 22 8.23 9.67 -8.11
N SER A 23 7.00 9.16 -8.11
CA SER A 23 6.38 8.61 -9.32
C SER A 23 4.96 9.12 -9.49
N ARG A 24 4.46 9.07 -10.72
CA ARG A 24 3.05 9.39 -11.01
C ARG A 24 2.56 8.41 -12.06
N ALA A 25 1.54 7.66 -11.71
CA ALA A 25 0.83 6.73 -12.60
C ALA A 25 -0.56 7.31 -12.89
N VAL A 26 -0.79 7.65 -14.16
CA VAL A 26 -2.08 8.14 -14.65
C VAL A 26 -2.42 7.42 -15.95
N GLY A 27 -3.70 7.21 -16.19
CA GLY A 27 -4.16 6.51 -17.38
C GLY A 27 -5.68 6.43 -17.44
N ALA A 28 -6.19 5.99 -18.58
CA ALA A 28 -7.61 5.75 -18.81
C ALA A 28 -8.07 4.35 -18.40
N ALA A 29 -7.16 3.39 -18.21
CA ALA A 29 -7.50 2.03 -17.78
C ALA A 29 -6.56 1.55 -16.67
N GLU A 30 -7.11 0.79 -15.71
CA GLU A 30 -6.35 0.12 -14.64
C GLU A 30 -5.70 -1.19 -15.11
N ASP A 31 -6.37 -1.89 -16.03
CA ASP A 31 -5.93 -3.13 -16.63
C ASP A 31 -6.35 -3.15 -18.11
N TYR A 32 -5.65 -3.96 -18.91
CA TYR A 32 -6.02 -4.24 -20.30
C TYR A 32 -7.40 -4.92 -20.38
N LEU A 33 -7.74 -5.79 -19.43
CA LEU A 33 -9.06 -6.41 -19.30
C LEU A 33 -9.86 -5.76 -18.17
N SER A 34 -10.32 -4.53 -18.41
CA SER A 34 -11.18 -3.83 -17.46
C SER A 34 -12.58 -4.44 -17.41
N ALA A 35 -13.13 -4.63 -16.21
CA ALA A 35 -14.52 -5.05 -16.02
C ALA A 35 -15.54 -4.03 -16.56
N LEU A 36 -15.12 -2.79 -16.81
CA LEU A 36 -15.96 -1.75 -17.43
C LEU A 36 -16.15 -1.96 -18.94
N GLY A 37 -15.27 -2.73 -19.60
CA GLY A 37 -15.32 -2.92 -21.05
C GLY A 37 -15.33 -1.60 -21.81
N ASP A 38 -16.22 -1.48 -22.80
CA ASP A 38 -16.46 -0.28 -23.60
C ASP A 38 -17.74 0.46 -23.14
N ASP A 39 -17.98 0.62 -21.83
CA ASP A 39 -19.14 1.38 -21.35
C ASP A 39 -19.00 2.88 -21.70
N PRO A 40 -19.79 3.43 -22.64
CA PRO A 40 -19.64 4.81 -23.08
C PRO A 40 -20.01 5.83 -22.00
N SER A 41 -20.67 5.40 -20.92
CA SER A 41 -21.17 6.29 -19.87
C SER A 41 -20.09 6.72 -18.86
N VAL A 42 -18.92 6.07 -18.87
CA VAL A 42 -17.81 6.36 -17.93
C VAL A 42 -16.55 6.91 -18.58
N VAL A 43 -16.49 6.99 -19.91
CA VAL A 43 -15.30 7.38 -20.68
C VAL A 43 -14.67 8.70 -20.20
N GLN A 44 -15.50 9.66 -19.79
CA GLN A 44 -15.03 10.96 -19.30
C GLN A 44 -14.40 10.92 -17.90
N ASP A 45 -14.75 9.91 -17.09
CA ASP A 45 -14.34 9.76 -15.69
C ASP A 45 -13.21 8.73 -15.51
N GLU A 46 -12.91 7.97 -16.56
CA GLU A 46 -11.86 6.96 -16.61
C GLU A 46 -10.44 7.53 -16.53
N TYR A 47 -10.17 8.71 -17.09
CA TYR A 47 -8.82 9.26 -17.03
C TYR A 47 -8.50 9.82 -15.65
N GLY A 48 -7.60 9.15 -14.94
CA GLY A 48 -7.28 9.49 -13.55
C GLY A 48 -5.95 8.93 -13.08
N TYR A 49 -5.74 8.98 -11.77
CA TYR A 49 -4.65 8.23 -11.14
C TYR A 49 -4.93 6.74 -11.22
N LEU A 50 -3.90 5.93 -11.42
CA LEU A 50 -4.05 4.49 -11.36
C LEU A 50 -4.07 4.01 -9.91
N ASP A 51 -4.69 2.87 -9.63
CA ASP A 51 -4.89 2.35 -8.26
C ASP A 51 -3.57 1.99 -7.55
N TYR A 52 -2.51 1.82 -8.35
CA TYR A 52 -1.13 1.60 -7.94
C TYR A 52 -0.28 2.88 -7.94
N ASP A 53 -0.89 4.06 -8.11
CA ASP A 53 -0.18 5.36 -8.05
C ASP A 53 0.33 5.67 -6.63
N GLN A 54 1.54 5.23 -6.34
CA GLN A 54 2.25 5.53 -5.11
C GLN A 54 3.28 6.66 -5.33
N ARG A 55 2.82 7.89 -5.07
CA ARG A 55 3.57 9.10 -5.43
C ARG A 55 4.90 9.27 -4.74
N HIS A 56 4.97 8.96 -3.46
CA HIS A 56 6.18 9.15 -2.65
C HIS A 56 6.52 7.85 -1.94
N VAL A 57 7.70 7.32 -2.21
CA VAL A 57 8.23 6.14 -1.53
C VAL A 57 9.60 6.47 -0.99
N VAL A 58 9.78 6.33 0.31
CA VAL A 58 11.07 6.44 1.00
C VAL A 58 11.40 5.07 1.57
N LYS A 59 12.62 4.59 1.33
CA LYS A 59 13.16 3.39 1.95
C LYS A 59 14.50 3.74 2.58
N LEU A 60 14.77 3.19 3.75
CA LEU A 60 16.04 3.33 4.45
C LEU A 60 16.41 1.98 5.05
N ASN A 61 17.59 1.51 4.71
CA ASN A 61 18.24 0.34 5.29
C ASN A 61 19.48 0.84 6.03
N ALA A 62 19.59 0.53 7.32
CA ALA A 62 20.75 0.89 8.13
C ALA A 62 21.26 -0.32 8.90
N ALA A 63 22.58 -0.40 9.05
CA ALA A 63 23.24 -1.43 9.86
C ALA A 63 24.31 -0.80 10.74
N PHE A 64 24.30 -1.17 12.01
CA PHE A 64 25.20 -0.73 13.06
C PHE A 64 25.96 -1.93 13.63
N TYR A 65 27.27 -1.80 13.77
CA TYR A 65 28.19 -2.82 14.27
C TYR A 65 28.69 -2.40 15.64
N LEU A 66 28.05 -2.89 16.70
CA LEU A 66 28.35 -2.47 18.07
C LEU A 66 29.51 -3.29 18.66
N PRO A 67 30.15 -2.83 19.75
CA PRO A 67 31.13 -3.63 20.48
C PRO A 67 30.57 -5.00 20.92
N HIS A 68 31.47 -5.96 21.16
CA HIS A 68 31.13 -7.33 21.59
C HIS A 68 30.29 -8.10 20.55
N ASP A 69 30.64 -7.93 19.27
CA ASP A 69 30.10 -8.71 18.13
C ASP A 69 28.58 -8.65 17.97
N TRP A 70 28.01 -7.51 18.35
CA TRP A 70 26.61 -7.18 18.11
C TRP A 70 26.46 -6.46 16.77
N GLN A 71 25.42 -6.83 16.03
CA GLN A 71 24.97 -6.07 14.87
C GLN A 71 23.47 -5.78 14.98
N VAL A 72 23.10 -4.54 14.72
CA VAL A 72 21.71 -4.09 14.71
C VAL A 72 21.38 -3.53 13.33
N GLY A 73 20.34 -4.06 12.71
CA GLY A 73 19.79 -3.60 11.45
C GLY A 73 18.44 -2.91 11.65
N ALA A 74 18.18 -1.89 10.86
CA ALA A 74 16.89 -1.22 10.77
C ALA A 74 16.47 -1.09 9.30
N VAL A 75 15.21 -1.40 9.03
CA VAL A 75 14.57 -1.16 7.74
C VAL A 75 13.36 -0.27 7.98
N VAL A 76 13.37 0.92 7.39
CA VAL A 76 12.30 1.90 7.48
C VAL A 76 11.74 2.12 6.09
N SER A 77 10.43 2.05 5.94
CA SER A 77 9.75 2.40 4.69
C SER A 77 8.58 3.33 4.98
N ARG A 78 8.53 4.45 4.27
CA ARG A 78 7.36 5.35 4.26
C ARG A 78 6.84 5.47 2.85
N SER A 79 5.56 5.23 2.67
CA SER A 79 4.93 5.31 1.36
C SER A 79 3.63 6.12 1.43
N SER A 80 3.39 6.95 0.41
CA SER A 80 2.10 7.63 0.28
C SER A 80 0.97 6.61 0.11
N GLY A 81 -0.22 6.97 0.55
CA GLY A 81 -1.37 6.09 0.37
C GLY A 81 -1.75 5.94 -1.10
N LEU A 82 -2.20 4.74 -1.42
CA LEU A 82 -2.71 4.38 -2.72
C LEU A 82 -4.08 5.01 -2.92
N PRO A 83 -4.40 5.47 -4.13
CA PRO A 83 -5.71 6.03 -4.40
C PRO A 83 -6.79 4.94 -4.43
N PHE A 84 -8.03 5.36 -4.27
CA PHE A 84 -9.19 4.49 -4.39
C PHE A 84 -10.36 5.26 -4.99
N SER A 85 -11.30 4.52 -5.55
CA SER A 85 -12.51 5.09 -6.16
C SER A 85 -13.72 4.93 -5.25
N ILE A 86 -14.58 5.94 -5.25
CA ILE A 86 -15.95 5.81 -4.79
C ILE A 86 -16.79 5.50 -6.03
N ILE A 87 -17.52 4.41 -5.99
CA ILE A 87 -18.30 3.90 -7.10
C ILE A 87 -19.77 3.72 -6.71
N ASN A 88 -20.63 3.76 -7.71
CA ASN A 88 -22.02 3.38 -7.62
C ASN A 88 -22.29 2.34 -8.71
N GLU A 89 -22.58 1.11 -8.29
CA GLU A 89 -22.93 0.02 -9.20
C GLU A 89 -24.46 -0.08 -9.27
N PHE A 90 -25.03 -0.16 -10.47
CA PHE A 90 -26.47 -0.26 -10.70
C PHE A 90 -26.77 -1.06 -11.97
N THR A 91 -27.98 -1.59 -12.08
CA THR A 91 -28.45 -2.27 -13.29
C THR A 91 -29.24 -1.31 -14.17
N ALA A 92 -28.92 -1.27 -15.46
CA ALA A 92 -29.69 -0.58 -16.48
C ALA A 92 -30.20 -1.56 -17.53
N VAL A 93 -31.26 -1.19 -18.23
CA VAL A 93 -31.81 -2.00 -19.33
C VAL A 93 -31.47 -1.32 -20.65
N ASP A 94 -30.99 -2.08 -21.62
CA ASP A 94 -30.75 -1.58 -22.97
C ASP A 94 -32.05 -1.41 -23.78
N ASN A 95 -31.93 -0.96 -25.03
CA ASN A 95 -33.09 -0.74 -25.89
C ASN A 95 -33.83 -2.04 -26.30
N PHE A 96 -33.27 -3.21 -26.00
CA PHE A 96 -33.84 -4.53 -26.29
C PHE A 96 -34.34 -5.26 -25.04
N GLY A 97 -34.28 -4.64 -23.86
CA GLY A 97 -34.73 -5.25 -22.62
C GLY A 97 -33.66 -6.07 -21.89
N TYR A 98 -32.40 -6.09 -22.35
CA TYR A 98 -31.33 -6.80 -21.67
C TYR A 98 -30.77 -5.98 -20.51
N THR A 99 -30.70 -6.62 -19.33
CA THR A 99 -30.10 -6.02 -18.14
C THR A 99 -28.57 -6.00 -18.27
N GLN A 100 -27.99 -4.83 -18.03
CA GLN A 100 -26.56 -4.59 -18.00
C GLN A 100 -26.15 -4.03 -16.64
N TYR A 101 -25.02 -4.49 -16.11
CA TYR A 101 -24.40 -3.89 -14.95
C TYR A 101 -23.58 -2.68 -15.38
N ARG A 102 -23.78 -1.56 -14.70
CA ARG A 102 -23.06 -0.30 -14.95
C ARG A 102 -22.47 0.23 -13.66
N THR A 103 -21.40 1.00 -13.80
CA THR A 103 -20.69 1.59 -12.68
C THR A 103 -20.50 3.08 -12.95
N PHE A 104 -20.85 3.95 -12.01
CA PHE A 104 -20.44 5.35 -12.02
C PHE A 104 -19.41 5.64 -10.95
N TYR A 105 -18.53 6.60 -11.22
CA TYR A 105 -17.61 7.14 -10.22
C TYR A 105 -18.27 8.32 -9.52
N GLY A 106 -18.44 8.22 -8.21
CA GLY A 106 -19.13 9.23 -7.43
C GLY A 106 -20.04 8.67 -6.36
N PHE A 107 -20.85 9.56 -5.79
CA PHE A 107 -21.79 9.23 -4.73
C PHE A 107 -23.05 10.10 -4.83
N VAL A 108 -24.15 9.63 -4.27
CA VAL A 108 -25.35 10.45 -4.09
C VAL A 108 -25.15 11.40 -2.92
N ALA A 109 -25.45 12.68 -3.12
CA ALA A 109 -25.34 13.70 -2.09
C ALA A 109 -26.10 13.30 -0.81
N SER A 110 -25.67 13.79 0.35
CA SER A 110 -26.24 13.38 1.65
C SER A 110 -27.74 13.68 1.79
N ASP A 111 -28.22 14.72 1.10
CA ASP A 111 -29.63 15.10 0.98
C ASP A 111 -30.42 14.28 -0.06
N ARG A 112 -29.74 13.36 -0.76
CA ARG A 112 -30.25 12.52 -1.84
C ARG A 112 -30.84 13.29 -3.03
N SER A 113 -30.49 14.57 -3.20
CA SER A 113 -31.08 15.41 -4.25
C SER A 113 -30.43 15.22 -5.61
N HIS A 114 -29.16 14.83 -5.65
CA HIS A 114 -28.40 14.66 -6.89
C HIS A 114 -27.21 13.71 -6.73
N PHE A 115 -26.69 13.23 -7.86
CA PHE A 115 -25.44 12.47 -7.92
C PHE A 115 -24.25 13.42 -8.10
N VAL A 116 -23.19 13.22 -7.34
CA VAL A 116 -21.93 13.93 -7.44
C VAL A 116 -20.95 13.05 -8.20
N PHE A 117 -20.71 13.40 -9.46
CA PHE A 117 -19.73 12.71 -10.30
C PHE A 117 -18.31 13.00 -9.83
N LEU A 118 -17.51 11.93 -9.73
CA LEU A 118 -16.09 11.98 -9.45
C LEU A 118 -15.34 11.34 -10.61
N ARG A 119 -14.04 11.62 -10.70
CA ARG A 119 -13.15 10.83 -11.55
C ARG A 119 -12.70 9.58 -10.81
N ARG A 120 -12.19 8.61 -11.56
CA ARG A 120 -11.53 7.46 -10.98
C ARG A 120 -10.38 7.88 -10.06
N ASN A 121 -10.28 7.22 -8.91
CA ASN A 121 -9.14 7.30 -7.99
C ASN A 121 -8.82 8.72 -7.50
N THR A 122 -9.86 9.52 -7.22
CA THR A 122 -9.74 10.86 -6.63
C THR A 122 -9.34 10.83 -5.17
N GLU A 123 -9.81 9.83 -4.42
CA GLU A 123 -9.54 9.68 -3.00
C GLU A 123 -8.24 8.92 -2.75
N ARG A 124 -7.67 9.07 -1.54
CA ARG A 124 -6.42 8.41 -1.14
C ARG A 124 -6.46 7.84 0.25
N ASN A 125 -5.84 6.67 0.38
CA ASN A 125 -5.54 6.10 1.68
C ASN A 125 -4.53 6.96 2.46
N PRO A 126 -4.44 6.81 3.78
CA PRO A 126 -3.36 7.39 4.57
C PRO A 126 -1.98 6.86 4.15
N ALA A 127 -0.94 7.63 4.42
CA ALA A 127 0.44 7.17 4.23
C ALA A 127 0.78 6.04 5.21
N VAL A 128 1.60 5.09 4.76
CA VAL A 128 2.03 3.92 5.53
C VAL A 128 3.49 4.13 5.95
N LEU A 129 3.75 4.04 7.25
CA LEU A 129 5.09 4.01 7.83
C LEU A 129 5.30 2.66 8.49
N ASN A 130 6.35 1.95 8.05
CA ASN A 130 6.75 0.68 8.64
C ASN A 130 8.21 0.75 9.09
N ILE A 131 8.48 0.19 10.27
CA ILE A 131 9.81 0.12 10.87
C ILE A 131 10.02 -1.32 11.31
N ASN A 132 11.09 -1.94 10.82
CA ASN A 132 11.52 -3.27 11.20
C ASN A 132 12.93 -3.17 11.80
N LEU A 133 13.18 -3.96 12.84
CA LEU A 133 14.46 -4.01 13.53
C LEU A 133 14.95 -5.45 13.62
N ARG A 134 16.26 -5.65 13.50
CA ARG A 134 16.90 -6.93 13.75
C ARG A 134 18.15 -6.73 14.58
N ALA A 135 18.29 -7.47 15.66
CA ALA A 135 19.53 -7.57 16.42
C ALA A 135 20.12 -8.97 16.24
N GLN A 136 21.43 -9.05 16.08
CA GLN A 136 22.16 -10.30 16.04
C GLN A 136 23.44 -10.21 16.87
N LYS A 137 23.83 -11.34 17.46
CA LYS A 137 25.05 -11.50 18.25
C LYS A 137 25.82 -12.70 17.75
N ALA A 138 27.10 -12.52 17.42
CA ALA A 138 27.98 -13.65 17.19
C ALA A 138 28.33 -14.33 18.52
N ILE A 139 28.28 -15.66 18.54
CA ILE A 139 28.64 -16.49 19.67
C ILE A 139 29.49 -17.66 19.17
N VAL A 140 30.43 -18.11 19.99
CA VAL A 140 31.24 -19.30 19.70
C VAL A 140 30.79 -20.41 20.63
N ILE A 141 30.36 -21.55 20.07
CA ILE A 141 29.94 -22.71 20.84
C ILE A 141 30.91 -23.86 20.54
N GLY A 142 31.82 -24.11 21.48
CA GLY A 142 32.92 -25.05 21.28
C GLY A 142 33.85 -24.59 20.16
N ARG A 143 33.81 -25.27 19.01
CA ARG A 143 34.59 -24.93 17.81
C ARG A 143 33.74 -24.29 16.70
N LEU A 144 32.44 -24.14 16.92
CA LEU A 144 31.50 -23.66 15.91
C LEU A 144 31.29 -22.16 16.05
N ALA A 145 31.33 -21.46 14.92
CA ALA A 145 30.88 -20.08 14.84
C ALA A 145 29.36 -20.08 14.72
N SER A 146 28.68 -19.26 15.51
CA SER A 146 27.22 -19.23 15.54
C SER A 146 26.71 -17.80 15.72
N LYS A 147 25.45 -17.57 15.37
CA LYS A 147 24.78 -16.28 15.52
C LYS A 147 23.40 -16.48 16.11
N LEU A 148 23.10 -15.77 17.19
CA LEU A 148 21.73 -15.63 17.70
C LEU A 148 21.13 -14.35 17.11
N PHE A 149 19.87 -14.37 16.68
CA PHE A 149 19.18 -13.18 16.23
C PHE A 149 17.75 -13.07 16.76
N LEU A 150 17.30 -11.82 16.86
CA LEU A 150 15.95 -11.41 17.17
C LEU A 150 15.52 -10.35 16.16
N SER A 151 14.40 -10.57 15.47
CA SER A 151 13.78 -9.61 14.57
C SER A 151 12.41 -9.18 15.11
N VAL A 152 12.11 -7.90 14.96
CA VAL A 152 10.81 -7.31 15.27
C VAL A 152 10.32 -6.59 14.03
N GLU A 153 9.31 -7.14 13.38
CA GLU A 153 8.65 -6.54 12.22
C GLU A 153 7.46 -5.72 12.69
N ASN A 154 7.23 -4.58 12.04
CA ASN A 154 6.21 -3.61 12.45
C ASN A 154 6.38 -3.19 13.92
N VAL A 155 7.54 -2.61 14.23
CA VAL A 155 7.90 -2.12 15.57
C VAL A 155 6.89 -1.12 16.10
N LEU A 156 6.27 -0.32 15.23
CA LEU A 156 5.24 0.64 15.65
C LEU A 156 3.91 -0.04 15.99
N ASN A 157 3.75 -1.33 15.71
CA ASN A 157 2.47 -2.05 15.77
C ASN A 157 1.37 -1.27 15.03
N SER A 158 1.74 -0.69 13.88
CA SER A 158 0.82 0.09 13.09
C SER A 158 -0.24 -0.82 12.47
N ASP A 159 -1.43 -0.26 12.34
CA ASP A 159 -2.59 -0.93 11.79
C ASP A 159 -3.08 -0.11 10.61
N HIS A 160 -2.87 -0.67 9.42
CA HIS A 160 -3.13 0.00 8.17
C HIS A 160 -4.32 -0.65 7.48
N LEU A 161 -5.45 0.07 7.49
CA LEU A 161 -6.57 -0.22 6.61
C LEU A 161 -6.29 0.42 5.25
N ARG A 162 -6.26 -0.41 4.20
CA ARG A 162 -6.24 0.02 2.80
C ARG A 162 -7.62 -0.19 2.21
N ILE A 163 -8.29 0.90 1.87
CA ILE A 163 -9.52 0.90 1.06
C ILE A 163 -9.12 0.71 -0.40
N LEU A 164 -9.75 -0.25 -1.07
CA LEU A 164 -9.60 -0.52 -2.50
C LEU A 164 -10.67 0.23 -3.30
N ARG A 165 -11.92 0.19 -2.81
CA ARG A 165 -13.06 0.93 -3.36
C ARG A 165 -14.16 1.07 -2.31
N ILE A 166 -15.01 2.08 -2.49
CA ILE A 166 -16.25 2.25 -1.72
C ILE A 166 -17.40 2.15 -2.70
N ASN A 167 -18.32 1.20 -2.50
CA ASN A 167 -19.56 1.14 -3.25
C ASN A 167 -20.66 1.87 -2.46
N SER A 168 -21.03 3.06 -2.92
CA SER A 168 -22.19 3.79 -2.42
C SER A 168 -23.43 3.31 -3.17
N HIS A 169 -23.96 2.14 -2.79
CA HIS A 169 -25.16 1.57 -3.42
C HIS A 169 -26.34 2.55 -3.40
N VAL A 170 -27.14 2.55 -4.47
CA VAL A 170 -28.40 3.32 -4.56
C VAL A 170 -29.63 2.43 -4.41
N ASP A 171 -29.47 1.10 -4.45
CA ASP A 171 -30.62 0.21 -4.33
C ASP A 171 -31.17 0.17 -2.90
N SER A 172 -32.48 0.42 -2.84
CA SER A 172 -33.35 0.77 -1.70
C SER A 172 -33.36 -0.12 -0.45
N THR A 173 -32.48 -1.13 -0.34
CA THR A 173 -32.48 -2.09 0.78
C THR A 173 -31.23 -2.04 1.66
N SER A 174 -30.13 -1.45 1.20
CA SER A 174 -28.87 -1.33 1.95
C SER A 174 -28.53 0.14 2.21
N VAL A 175 -28.67 0.56 3.48
CA VAL A 175 -28.50 1.96 3.91
C VAL A 175 -27.03 2.35 4.11
N LEU A 176 -26.09 1.39 4.05
CA LEU A 176 -24.68 1.62 4.35
C LEU A 176 -23.80 1.38 3.13
N PRO A 177 -22.80 2.24 2.88
CA PRO A 177 -21.80 2.02 1.85
C PRO A 177 -21.02 0.72 2.13
N GLN A 178 -20.72 -0.03 1.08
CA GLN A 178 -19.89 -1.22 1.17
C GLN A 178 -18.43 -0.85 0.92
N TYR A 179 -17.56 -1.29 1.83
CA TYR A 179 -16.12 -1.03 1.75
C TYR A 179 -15.40 -2.30 1.31
N ASP A 180 -14.70 -2.23 0.19
CA ASP A 180 -13.71 -3.23 -0.18
C ASP A 180 -12.36 -2.80 0.38
N SER A 181 -11.80 -3.57 1.32
CA SER A 181 -10.60 -3.16 2.05
C SER A 181 -9.76 -4.33 2.52
N VAL A 182 -8.46 -4.06 2.65
CA VAL A 182 -7.49 -5.01 3.21
C VAL A 182 -6.82 -4.34 4.40
N ARG A 183 -6.77 -5.06 5.52
CA ARG A 183 -6.12 -4.58 6.75
C ARG A 183 -4.80 -5.31 6.96
N ARG A 184 -3.72 -4.54 7.17
CA ARG A 184 -2.41 -5.07 7.57
C ARG A 184 -2.13 -4.60 8.99
N PHE A 185 -2.02 -5.56 9.91
CA PHE A 185 -1.89 -5.27 11.33
C PHE A 185 -0.98 -6.29 12.01
N GLY A 186 -0.55 -5.92 13.21
CA GLY A 186 0.20 -6.79 14.10
C GLY A 186 1.71 -6.60 14.00
N ARG A 187 2.37 -6.74 15.14
CA ARG A 187 3.81 -6.83 15.29
C ARG A 187 4.23 -8.29 15.29
N ARG A 188 5.27 -8.62 14.53
CA ARG A 188 5.81 -10.00 14.48
C ARG A 188 7.18 -10.04 15.16
N PHE A 189 7.38 -11.05 15.99
CA PHE A 189 8.67 -11.36 16.60
C PHE A 189 9.21 -12.64 16.00
N GLU A 190 10.50 -12.65 15.67
CA GLU A 190 11.20 -13.82 15.16
C GLU A 190 12.49 -13.98 15.93
N ILE A 191 12.73 -15.18 16.46
CA ILE A 191 13.97 -15.53 17.13
C ILE A 191 14.57 -16.73 16.40
N GLY A 192 15.88 -16.73 16.23
CA GLY A 192 16.55 -17.82 15.57
C GLY A 192 18.04 -17.86 15.86
N MET A 193 18.63 -18.98 15.46
CA MET A 193 20.05 -19.24 15.59
C MET A 193 20.58 -19.81 14.29
N GLN A 194 21.73 -19.32 13.84
CA GLN A 194 22.50 -19.86 12.73
C GLN A 194 23.78 -20.48 13.28
N VAL A 195 24.12 -21.68 12.82
CA VAL A 195 25.36 -22.40 13.17
C VAL A 195 26.10 -22.67 11.87
N ASP A 196 27.35 -22.23 11.80
CA ASP A 196 28.25 -22.53 10.68
C ASP A 196 29.19 -23.69 11.12
N PHE A 197 29.28 -24.75 10.32
CA PHE A 197 30.02 -25.98 10.60
C PHE A 197 31.09 -26.28 9.54
#